data_AF-A0A842SJQ8-F1
#
_entry.id   AF-A0A842SJQ8-F1
#
_cell.length_a   1.000
_cell.length_b   1.000
_cell.length_c   1.000
_cell.angle_alpha   90.00
_cell.angle_beta   90.00
_cell.angle_gamma   90.00
#
_symmetry.space_group_name_H-M   'P 1'
#
loop_
_entity.id
_entity.type
_entity.pdbx_description
1 polymer ?
#
loop_
_entity_poly.entity_id
_entity_poly.type
_entity_poly.pdbx_seq_one_letter_code
_entity_poly.pdbx_strand_id
1 'polypeptide(L)'
;MTEHRKHRKEFMENPEDLAEILDTVSDKVPKMIRGIIDSFFSPEAARNMAKSVAEFRKTLIENGIPEEEAMDMTRDYMQTVTNWKGMMREGRFGHHHYEEE
;
A
#
# COMPACT_ATOMS: atom_id res chain seq x y z
N MET A 1 8.12 -37.04 17.23
CA MET A 1 8.54 -35.95 16.31
C MET A 1 8.50 -36.34 14.82
N THR A 2 7.92 -37.49 14.45
CA THR A 2 7.97 -38.07 13.09
C THR A 2 6.71 -37.79 12.24
N GLU A 3 5.51 -37.74 12.86
CA GLU A 3 4.24 -37.54 12.15
C GLU A 3 4.10 -36.15 11.48
N HIS A 4 4.46 -35.07 12.19
CA HIS A 4 4.38 -33.71 11.65
C HIS A 4 5.33 -33.44 10.46
N ARG A 5 6.38 -34.25 10.32
CA ARG A 5 7.33 -34.13 9.20
C ARG A 5 6.81 -34.83 7.94
N LYS A 6 5.97 -35.86 8.12
CA LYS A 6 5.35 -36.62 7.03
C LYS A 6 4.25 -35.80 6.34
N HIS A 7 3.37 -35.20 7.14
CA HIS A 7 2.29 -34.34 6.65
C HIS A 7 2.79 -33.07 5.93
N ARG A 8 3.98 -32.55 6.33
CA ARG A 8 4.61 -31.40 5.67
C ARG A 8 5.21 -31.77 4.31
N LYS A 9 5.69 -33.01 4.13
CA LYS A 9 6.19 -33.50 2.84
C LYS A 9 5.05 -33.78 1.87
N GLU A 10 3.98 -34.43 2.31
CA GLU A 10 2.78 -34.69 1.49
C GLU A 10 2.16 -33.37 0.98
N PHE A 11 2.06 -32.35 1.84
CA PHE A 11 1.53 -31.03 1.48
C PHE A 11 2.39 -30.28 0.45
N MET A 12 3.67 -30.64 0.29
CA MET A 12 4.56 -30.07 -0.73
C MET A 12 4.68 -30.97 -1.98
N GLU A 13 4.26 -32.24 -1.90
CA GLU A 13 4.35 -33.21 -3.00
C GLU A 13 3.15 -33.16 -3.95
N ASN A 14 2.04 -32.54 -3.56
CA ASN A 14 0.90 -32.30 -4.45
C ASN A 14 0.94 -30.87 -5.04
N PRO A 15 1.51 -30.68 -6.25
CA PRO A 15 1.58 -29.36 -6.88
C PRO A 15 0.19 -28.77 -7.18
N GLU A 16 -0.86 -29.58 -7.26
CA GLU A 16 -2.22 -29.14 -7.54
C GLU A 16 -2.82 -28.41 -6.33
N ASP A 17 -2.62 -28.92 -5.12
CA ASP A 17 -3.07 -28.28 -3.87
C ASP A 17 -2.34 -26.95 -3.63
N LEU A 18 -1.03 -26.91 -3.95
CA LEU A 18 -0.25 -25.68 -3.86
C LEU A 18 -0.72 -24.65 -4.91
N ALA A 19 -1.01 -25.09 -6.14
CA ALA A 19 -1.53 -24.23 -7.19
C ALA A 19 -2.89 -23.62 -6.80
N GLU A 20 -3.80 -24.38 -6.20
CA GLU A 20 -5.11 -23.89 -5.76
C GLU A 20 -4.99 -22.81 -4.66
N ILE A 21 -4.07 -23.01 -3.70
CA ILE A 21 -3.80 -22.03 -2.64
C ILE A 21 -3.18 -20.77 -3.24
N LEU A 22 -2.20 -20.92 -4.13
CA LEU A 22 -1.54 -19.78 -4.78
C LEU A 22 -2.52 -19.02 -5.67
N ASP A 23 -3.41 -19.69 -6.40
CA ASP A 23 -4.49 -19.07 -7.16
C ASP A 23 -5.42 -18.28 -6.24
N THR A 24 -5.84 -18.87 -5.12
CA THR A 24 -6.70 -18.19 -4.13
C THR A 24 -6.02 -16.95 -3.53
N VAL A 25 -4.73 -17.04 -3.21
CA VAL A 25 -3.94 -15.92 -2.68
C VAL A 25 -3.76 -14.83 -3.74
N SER A 26 -3.45 -15.25 -4.98
CA SER A 26 -3.25 -14.34 -6.12
C SER A 26 -4.54 -13.62 -6.53
N ASP A 27 -5.72 -14.18 -6.22
CA ASP A 27 -7.00 -13.51 -6.39
C ASP A 27 -7.34 -12.57 -5.21
N LYS A 28 -7.23 -13.05 -3.97
CA LYS A 28 -7.72 -12.33 -2.78
C LYS A 28 -6.81 -11.17 -2.36
N VAL A 29 -5.49 -11.34 -2.43
CA VAL A 29 -4.54 -10.31 -1.97
C VAL A 29 -4.62 -9.05 -2.85
N PRO A 30 -4.61 -9.13 -4.19
CA PRO A 30 -4.76 -7.96 -5.04
C PRO A 30 -6.13 -7.28 -4.90
N LYS A 31 -7.22 -8.05 -4.70
CA LYS A 31 -8.55 -7.49 -4.44
C LYS A 31 -8.59 -6.70 -3.14
N MET A 32 -7.95 -7.20 -2.09
CA MET A 32 -7.87 -6.49 -0.80
C MET A 32 -7.08 -5.19 -0.93
N ILE A 33 -5.91 -5.22 -1.60
CA ILE A 33 -5.10 -4.02 -1.87
C ILE A 33 -5.90 -3.01 -2.68
N ARG A 34 -6.62 -3.45 -3.73
CA ARG A 34 -7.51 -2.57 -4.51
C ARG A 34 -8.62 -1.98 -3.65
N GLY A 35 -9.27 -2.77 -2.80
CA GLY A 35 -10.32 -2.25 -1.91
C GLY A 35 -9.81 -1.19 -0.91
N ILE A 36 -8.57 -1.33 -0.43
CA ILE A 36 -7.92 -0.31 0.41
C ILE A 36 -7.57 0.93 -0.43
N ILE A 37 -7.02 0.76 -1.63
CA ILE A 37 -6.74 1.88 -2.53
C ILE A 37 -8.04 2.61 -2.89
N ASP A 38 -9.09 1.89 -3.28
CA ASP A 38 -10.38 2.45 -3.65
C ASP A 38 -11.08 3.14 -2.47
N SER A 39 -10.89 2.68 -1.22
CA SER A 39 -11.42 3.39 -0.05
C SER A 39 -10.68 4.70 0.21
N PHE A 40 -9.35 4.70 0.08
CA PHE A 40 -8.49 5.89 0.21
C PHE A 40 -8.61 6.88 -0.95
N PHE A 41 -8.90 6.41 -2.16
CA PHE A 41 -9.13 7.24 -3.36
C PHE A 41 -10.61 7.34 -3.73
N SER A 42 -11.52 6.97 -2.83
CA SER A 42 -12.96 7.11 -3.04
C SER A 42 -13.32 8.59 -3.24
N PRO A 43 -14.41 8.90 -3.97
CA PRO A 43 -14.88 10.27 -4.12
C PRO A 43 -15.13 10.99 -2.78
N GLU A 44 -15.42 10.23 -1.71
CA GLU A 44 -15.59 10.75 -0.36
C GLU A 44 -14.24 11.04 0.31
N ALA A 45 -13.27 10.13 0.22
CA ALA A 45 -11.92 10.35 0.74
C ALA A 45 -11.23 11.52 0.02
N ALA A 46 -11.39 11.64 -1.30
CA ALA A 46 -10.90 12.77 -2.08
C ALA A 46 -11.55 14.10 -1.62
N ARG A 47 -12.85 14.11 -1.35
CA ARG A 47 -13.56 15.29 -0.81
C ARG A 47 -13.06 15.68 0.58
N ASN A 48 -12.89 14.71 1.47
CA ASN A 48 -12.38 14.96 2.82
C ASN A 48 -10.95 15.49 2.77
N MET A 49 -10.09 14.91 1.94
CA MET A 49 -8.74 15.39 1.71
C MET A 49 -8.72 16.83 1.17
N ALA A 50 -9.52 17.13 0.16
CA ALA A 50 -9.62 18.49 -0.39
C ALA A 50 -10.05 19.51 0.67
N LYS A 51 -11.00 19.16 1.54
CA LYS A 51 -11.44 20.02 2.64
C LYS A 51 -10.30 20.29 3.63
N SER A 52 -9.59 19.24 4.06
CA SER A 52 -8.46 19.38 4.98
C SER A 52 -7.33 20.22 4.40
N VAL A 53 -7.01 20.04 3.11
CA VAL A 53 -6.00 20.84 2.41
C VAL A 53 -6.40 22.32 2.34
N ALA A 54 -7.66 22.60 2.02
CA ALA A 54 -8.17 23.96 1.97
C ALA A 54 -8.14 24.63 3.35
N GLU A 55 -8.53 23.91 4.40
CA GLU A 55 -8.53 24.41 5.77
C GLU A 55 -7.10 24.67 6.27
N PHE A 56 -6.17 23.75 6.02
CA PHE A 56 -4.75 23.93 6.33
C PHE A 56 -4.17 25.20 5.70
N ARG A 57 -4.32 25.35 4.37
CA ARG A 57 -3.84 26.55 3.66
C ARG A 57 -4.49 27.83 4.20
N LYS A 58 -5.81 27.80 4.42
CA LYS A 58 -6.54 28.94 4.97
C LYS A 58 -5.96 29.35 6.32
N THR A 59 -5.71 28.41 7.21
CA THR A 59 -5.11 28.68 8.52
C THR A 59 -3.70 29.28 8.40
N LEU A 60 -2.86 28.82 7.45
CA LEU A 60 -1.54 29.44 7.22
C LEU A 60 -1.68 30.94 6.88
N ILE A 61 -2.58 31.25 5.94
CA ILE A 61 -2.83 32.64 5.51
C ILE A 61 -3.39 33.48 6.66
N GLU A 62 -4.34 32.96 7.43
CA GLU A 62 -4.91 33.64 8.60
C GLU A 62 -3.88 33.94 9.69
N ASN A 63 -2.83 33.13 9.78
CA ASN A 63 -1.72 33.34 10.72
C ASN A 63 -0.60 34.22 10.14
N GLY A 64 -0.82 34.86 8.99
CA GLY A 64 0.07 35.86 8.41
C GLY A 64 1.12 35.32 7.44
N ILE A 65 1.01 34.04 7.04
CA ILE A 65 1.87 33.49 6.00
C ILE A 65 1.40 34.03 4.64
N PRO A 66 2.29 34.59 3.81
CA PRO A 66 1.95 35.04 2.46
C PRO A 66 1.30 33.95 1.62
N GLU A 67 0.39 34.33 0.72
CA GLU A 67 -0.42 33.38 -0.05
C GLU A 67 0.42 32.40 -0.89
N GLU A 68 1.52 32.89 -1.47
CA GLU A 68 2.47 32.10 -2.26
C GLU A 68 3.20 31.08 -1.39
N GLU A 69 3.72 31.51 -0.23
CA GLU A 69 4.42 30.63 0.71
C GLU A 69 3.46 29.58 1.32
N ALA A 70 2.23 29.96 1.63
CA ALA A 70 1.20 29.03 2.10
C ALA A 70 0.85 27.97 1.05
N MET A 71 0.86 28.33 -0.25
CA MET A 71 0.67 27.37 -1.35
C MET A 71 1.82 26.37 -1.42
N ASP A 72 3.06 26.83 -1.31
CA ASP A 72 4.25 25.97 -1.37
C ASP A 72 4.29 25.01 -0.18
N MET A 73 4.08 25.49 1.04
CA MET A 73 4.00 24.65 2.25
C MET A 73 2.90 23.59 2.15
N THR A 74 1.74 23.96 1.60
CA THR A 74 0.63 23.02 1.37
C THR A 74 1.00 21.95 0.35
N ARG A 75 1.72 22.33 -0.72
CA ARG A 75 2.18 21.41 -1.77
C ARG A 75 3.19 20.41 -1.21
N ASP A 76 4.15 20.87 -0.42
CA ASP A 76 5.19 20.04 0.18
C ASP A 76 4.61 19.05 1.20
N TYR A 77 3.64 19.51 2.01
CA TYR A 77 2.89 18.63 2.91
C TYR A 77 2.16 17.52 2.13
N MET A 78 1.46 17.89 1.06
CA MET A 78 0.74 16.93 0.21
C MET A 78 1.68 15.94 -0.49
N GLN A 79 2.84 16.40 -0.95
CA GLN A 79 3.86 15.51 -1.51
C GLN A 79 4.32 14.50 -0.46
N THR A 80 4.61 14.94 0.77
CA THR A 80 5.03 14.05 1.86
C THR A 80 4.00 12.95 2.14
N VAL A 81 2.72 13.31 2.21
CA VAL A 81 1.62 12.37 2.46
C VAL A 81 1.38 11.41 1.29
N THR A 82 1.56 11.87 0.05
CA THR A 82 1.32 11.06 -1.16
C THR A 82 2.53 10.25 -1.63
N ASN A 83 3.75 10.59 -1.17
CA ASN A 83 4.99 9.91 -1.56
C ASN A 83 5.14 8.48 -0.98
N TRP A 84 4.13 7.99 -0.25
CA TRP A 84 3.94 6.57 0.06
C TRP A 84 4.06 5.66 -1.19
N LYS A 85 3.66 6.16 -2.37
CA LYS A 85 3.82 5.44 -3.65
C LYS A 85 5.29 5.11 -3.97
N GLY A 86 6.25 5.94 -3.54
CA GLY A 86 7.68 5.65 -3.65
C GLY A 86 8.11 4.51 -2.74
N MET A 87 7.71 4.56 -1.47
CA MET A 87 7.98 3.51 -0.48
C MET A 87 7.36 2.14 -0.86
N MET A 88 6.13 2.13 -1.39
CA MET A 88 5.50 0.90 -1.92
C MET A 88 6.24 0.31 -3.13
N ARG A 89 6.92 1.15 -3.92
CA ARG A 89 7.63 0.73 -5.13
C ARG A 89 8.98 0.10 -4.80
N GLU A 90 9.64 0.56 -3.73
CA GLU A 90 10.87 -0.04 -3.18
C GLU A 90 10.61 -1.34 -2.40
N GLY A 91 9.39 -1.57 -1.90
CA GLY A 91 8.99 -2.86 -1.31
C GLY A 91 8.84 -4.02 -2.31
N ARG A 92 9.06 -3.80 -3.62
CA ARG A 92 8.99 -4.82 -4.67
C ARG A 92 10.35 -5.49 -4.92
N PHE A 93 11.03 -6.02 -3.91
CA PHE A 93 12.24 -6.83 -4.13
C PHE A 93 12.35 -8.00 -3.16
N GLY A 94 11.46 -8.98 -3.33
CA GLY A 94 11.77 -10.38 -3.03
C GLY A 94 12.33 -11.04 -4.28
N HIS A 95 13.56 -10.70 -4.68
CA HIS A 95 14.27 -11.47 -5.71
C HIS A 95 14.64 -12.84 -5.11
N HIS A 96 14.10 -13.91 -5.70
CA HIS A 96 14.51 -15.28 -5.45
C HIS A 96 15.98 -15.46 -5.87
N HIS A 97 16.87 -15.70 -4.92
CA HIS A 97 18.12 -16.40 -5.17
C HIS A 97 17.94 -17.84 -4.70
N TYR A 98 17.84 -18.77 -5.64
CA TYR A 98 18.13 -20.18 -5.38
C TYR A 98 19.65 -20.33 -5.52
N GLU A 99 20.34 -20.60 -4.42
CA GLU A 99 21.65 -21.24 -4.47
C GLU A 99 21.41 -22.75 -4.34
N GLU A 100 21.84 -23.49 -5.37
CA GLU A 100 21.95 -24.94 -5.37
C GLU A 100 23.23 -25.33 -4.62
N GLU A 101 23.11 -26.21 -3.63
CA GLU A 101 24.19 -27.08 -3.12
C GLU A 101 23.73 -28.55 -3.17
#